data_AF-A0AAE7BZU2-F1
#
_entry.id   AF-A0AAE7BZU2-F1
#
_cell.length_a   1.000
_cell.length_b   1.000
_cell.length_c   1.000
_cell.angle_alpha   90.00
_cell.angle_beta   90.00
_cell.angle_gamma   90.00
#
_symmetry.space_group_name_H-M   'P 1'
#
loop_
_entity.id
_entity.type
_entity.pdbx_description
1 polymer ?
#
loop_
_entity_poly.entity_id
_entity_poly.type
_entity_poly.pdbx_seq_one_letter_code
_entity_poly.pdbx_strand_id
1 'polypeptide(L)'
;MSRKTYEKYQHIDKVFDRLESMITDKKDRENLRKDFFYLNDYHRQNYEALLIYYGDSSENPLMDGACYILGIPEIFEQLNIFDYDVPLDFVFDNGQLSETFKSIDVYYQYLIAAALEVSDVQIFKPSGFAMGMNHWNINTMKLFWQYTAIIRLEAL
;
A
#
# COMPACT_ATOMS: atom_id res chain seq x y z
N MET A 1 -12.61 -29.24 -41.89
CA MET A 1 -11.63 -28.26 -41.39
C MET A 1 -12.29 -27.25 -40.41
N SER A 2 -13.20 -27.66 -39.52
CA SER A 2 -14.07 -26.73 -38.76
C SER A 2 -13.99 -26.84 -37.23
N ARG A 3 -13.55 -27.97 -36.65
CA ARG A 3 -13.57 -28.19 -35.19
C ARG A 3 -12.43 -27.49 -34.44
N LYS A 4 -11.20 -27.60 -34.96
CA LYS A 4 -10.00 -26.93 -34.40
C LYS A 4 -10.07 -25.41 -34.45
N THR A 5 -10.80 -24.85 -35.42
CA THR A 5 -10.98 -23.39 -35.54
C THR A 5 -12.00 -22.88 -34.53
N TYR A 6 -13.08 -23.62 -34.29
CA TYR A 6 -14.10 -23.30 -33.29
C TYR A 6 -13.57 -23.40 -31.84
N GLU A 7 -12.76 -24.43 -31.56
CA GLU A 7 -12.06 -24.58 -30.27
C GLU A 7 -11.09 -23.42 -29.99
N LYS A 8 -10.44 -22.89 -31.03
CA LYS A 8 -9.58 -21.69 -30.90
C LYS A 8 -10.37 -20.43 -30.60
N TYR A 9 -11.52 -20.21 -31.23
CA TYR A 9 -12.38 -19.06 -30.92
C TYR A 9 -12.90 -19.11 -29.49
N GLN A 10 -13.42 -20.25 -29.03
CA GLN A 10 -13.86 -20.41 -27.63
C GLN A 10 -12.73 -20.21 -26.61
N HIS A 11 -11.50 -20.55 -26.97
CA HIS A 11 -10.34 -20.30 -26.12
C HIS A 11 -9.99 -18.80 -26.07
N ILE A 12 -10.06 -18.11 -27.22
CA ILE A 12 -9.85 -16.66 -27.31
C ILE A 12 -10.93 -15.91 -26.53
N ASP A 13 -12.20 -16.28 -26.67
CA ASP A 13 -13.31 -15.65 -25.95
C ASP A 13 -13.14 -15.78 -24.43
N LYS A 14 -12.77 -16.97 -23.93
CA LYS A 14 -12.46 -17.17 -22.50
C LYS A 14 -11.28 -16.33 -22.00
N VAL A 15 -10.28 -16.11 -22.85
CA VAL A 15 -9.15 -15.22 -22.52
C VAL A 15 -9.62 -13.77 -22.48
N PHE A 16 -10.47 -13.34 -23.40
CA PHE A 16 -11.08 -12.01 -23.41
C PHE A 16 -12.00 -11.77 -22.21
N ASP A 17 -12.88 -12.71 -21.88
CA ASP A 17 -13.75 -12.63 -20.69
C ASP A 17 -12.92 -12.50 -19.40
N ARG A 18 -11.81 -13.24 -19.32
CA ARG A 18 -10.89 -13.14 -18.17
C ARG A 18 -10.17 -11.80 -18.14
N LEU A 19 -9.75 -11.27 -19.30
CA LEU A 19 -9.15 -9.94 -19.40
C LEU A 19 -10.15 -8.83 -19.03
N GLU A 20 -11.40 -8.95 -19.48
CA GLU A 20 -12.47 -7.99 -19.18
C GLU A 20 -12.85 -8.01 -17.69
N SER A 21 -12.90 -9.20 -17.08
CA SER A 21 -13.04 -9.35 -15.62
C SER A 21 -11.88 -8.67 -14.88
N MET A 22 -10.63 -8.94 -15.28
CA MET A 22 -9.45 -8.31 -14.66
C MET A 22 -9.44 -6.78 -14.81
N ILE A 23 -9.94 -6.24 -15.91
CA ILE A 23 -10.07 -4.78 -16.14
C ILE A 23 -11.21 -4.20 -15.28
N THR A 24 -12.34 -4.91 -15.17
CA THR A 24 -13.51 -4.46 -14.41
C THR A 24 -13.23 -4.47 -12.91
N ASP A 25 -12.63 -5.55 -12.39
CA ASP A 25 -12.24 -5.66 -10.97
C ASP A 25 -11.24 -4.56 -10.58
N LYS A 26 -10.29 -4.24 -11.47
CA LYS A 26 -9.36 -3.11 -11.26
C LYS A 26 -10.09 -1.77 -11.19
N LYS A 27 -11.08 -1.56 -12.06
CA LYS A 27 -11.87 -0.32 -12.11
C LYS A 27 -12.73 -0.12 -10.86
N ASP A 28 -13.30 -1.20 -10.31
CA ASP A 28 -14.08 -1.13 -9.07
C ASP A 28 -13.20 -0.85 -7.86
N ARG A 29 -12.02 -1.47 -7.77
CA ARG A 29 -11.02 -1.13 -6.73
C ARG A 29 -10.50 0.31 -6.88
N GLU A 30 -10.21 0.76 -8.09
CA GLU A 30 -9.84 2.17 -8.37
C GLU A 30 -10.93 3.15 -7.94
N ASN A 31 -12.20 2.83 -8.17
CA ASN A 31 -13.30 3.69 -7.74
C ASN A 31 -13.42 3.74 -6.21
N LEU A 32 -13.25 2.61 -5.53
CA LEU A 32 -13.25 2.55 -4.07
C LEU A 32 -12.12 3.38 -3.45
N ARG A 33 -10.91 3.35 -4.04
CA ARG A 33 -9.77 4.15 -3.58
C ARG A 33 -10.00 5.66 -3.71
N LYS A 34 -10.84 6.14 -4.64
CA LYS A 34 -11.14 7.57 -4.77
C LYS A 34 -11.77 8.17 -3.52
N ASP A 35 -12.48 7.35 -2.75
CA ASP A 35 -13.21 7.78 -1.55
C ASP A 35 -12.39 7.59 -0.26
N PHE A 36 -11.14 7.13 -0.37
CA PHE A 36 -10.25 7.01 0.78
C PHE A 36 -9.89 8.37 1.36
N PHE A 37 -9.55 8.36 2.64
CA PHE A 37 -8.96 9.54 3.25
C PHE A 37 -7.55 9.77 2.70
N TYR A 38 -7.27 10.99 2.25
CA TYR A 38 -5.94 11.46 1.90
C TYR A 38 -5.67 12.79 2.60
N LEU A 39 -4.40 13.13 2.81
CA LEU A 39 -4.03 14.45 3.36
C LEU A 39 -4.30 15.56 2.36
N ASN A 40 -4.04 15.26 1.08
CA ASN A 40 -4.21 16.15 -0.06
C ASN A 40 -4.16 15.31 -1.36
N ASP A 41 -4.37 15.95 -2.50
CA ASP A 41 -4.32 15.29 -3.81
C ASP A 41 -2.94 14.69 -4.13
N TYR A 42 -1.87 15.27 -3.59
CA TYR A 42 -0.51 14.77 -3.81
C TYR A 42 -0.28 13.42 -3.12
N HIS A 43 -0.78 13.24 -1.90
CA HIS A 43 -0.80 11.94 -1.23
C HIS A 43 -1.50 10.88 -2.10
N ARG A 44 -2.67 11.21 -2.67
CA ARG A 44 -3.39 10.29 -3.56
C ARG A 44 -2.59 9.92 -4.81
N GLN A 45 -1.96 10.90 -5.45
CA GLN A 45 -1.15 10.68 -6.66
C GLN A 45 0.06 9.79 -6.37
N ASN A 46 0.76 10.02 -5.26
CA ASN A 46 1.89 9.20 -4.83
C ASN A 46 1.45 7.77 -4.58
N TYR A 47 0.34 7.58 -3.87
CA TYR A 47 -0.21 6.25 -3.58
C TYR A 47 -0.55 5.47 -4.85
N GLU A 48 -1.28 6.06 -5.81
CA GLU A 48 -1.58 5.36 -7.08
C GLU A 48 -0.30 5.06 -7.88
N ALA A 49 0.69 5.96 -7.88
CA ALA A 49 1.98 5.71 -8.52
C ALA A 49 2.74 4.53 -7.87
N LEU A 50 2.70 4.43 -6.54
CA LEU A 50 3.31 3.35 -5.78
C LEU A 50 2.62 2.01 -6.04
N LEU A 51 1.29 1.98 -6.16
CA LEU A 51 0.56 0.77 -6.53
C LEU A 51 0.94 0.26 -7.93
N ILE A 52 1.17 1.17 -8.87
CA ILE A 52 1.64 0.83 -10.22
C ILE A 52 3.07 0.29 -10.18
N TYR A 53 3.94 0.92 -9.39
CA TYR A 53 5.35 0.53 -9.26
C TYR A 53 5.49 -0.85 -8.60
N TYR A 54 4.89 -1.01 -7.43
CA TYR A 54 4.82 -2.27 -6.70
C TYR A 54 3.62 -3.09 -7.20
N GLY A 55 3.63 -3.53 -8.45
CA GLY A 55 2.47 -4.13 -9.14
C GLY A 55 1.74 -5.27 -8.39
N ASP A 56 2.43 -5.96 -7.48
CA ASP A 56 1.88 -7.01 -6.60
C ASP A 56 1.01 -6.46 -5.45
N SER A 57 1.05 -5.15 -5.20
CA SER A 57 0.28 -4.48 -4.14
C SER A 57 -1.22 -4.68 -4.26
N SER A 58 -1.76 -4.74 -5.47
CA SER A 58 -3.21 -4.91 -5.68
C SER A 58 -3.76 -6.27 -5.23
N GLU A 59 -2.89 -7.26 -5.05
CA GLU A 59 -3.25 -8.62 -4.62
C GLU A 59 -2.83 -8.91 -3.16
N ASN A 60 -2.04 -8.01 -2.55
CA ASN A 60 -1.56 -8.18 -1.18
C ASN A 60 -1.94 -6.95 -0.32
N PRO A 61 -2.93 -7.07 0.59
CA PRO A 61 -3.36 -5.96 1.45
C PRO A 61 -2.24 -5.32 2.26
N LEU A 62 -1.19 -6.08 2.65
CA LEU A 62 -0.04 -5.53 3.37
C LEU A 62 0.78 -4.59 2.48
N MET A 63 0.99 -4.98 1.22
CA MET A 63 1.70 -4.17 0.24
C MET A 63 0.87 -2.95 -0.18
N ASP A 64 -0.45 -3.10 -0.34
CA ASP A 64 -1.37 -1.99 -0.60
C ASP A 64 -1.33 -0.95 0.53
N GLY A 65 -1.50 -1.42 1.78
CA GLY A 65 -1.43 -0.57 2.96
C GLY A 65 -0.07 0.11 3.12
N ALA A 66 1.02 -0.61 2.83
CA ALA A 66 2.37 -0.04 2.85
C ALA A 66 2.56 1.05 1.79
N CYS A 67 2.03 0.87 0.57
CA CYS A 67 2.03 1.89 -0.47
C CYS A 67 1.23 3.13 -0.04
N TYR A 68 0.10 2.94 0.66
CA TYR A 68 -0.68 4.05 1.19
C TYR A 68 0.10 4.88 2.21
N ILE A 69 0.78 4.24 3.17
CA ILE A 69 1.62 4.97 4.15
C ILE A 69 2.81 5.65 3.47
N LEU A 70 3.51 4.95 2.58
CA LEU A 70 4.67 5.48 1.84
C LEU A 70 4.28 6.67 0.94
N GLY A 71 3.03 6.72 0.46
CA GLY A 71 2.52 7.81 -0.36
C GLY A 71 2.36 9.15 0.38
N ILE A 72 2.42 9.17 1.71
CA ILE A 72 2.36 10.40 2.51
C ILE A 72 3.49 11.33 2.04
N PRO A 73 3.19 12.58 1.61
CA PRO A 73 4.17 13.47 0.97
C PRO A 73 5.47 13.65 1.77
N GLU A 74 5.36 13.86 3.08
CA GLU A 74 6.49 14.06 3.97
C GLU A 74 7.40 12.83 4.09
N ILE A 75 6.88 11.63 3.82
CA ILE A 75 7.65 10.39 3.76
C ILE A 75 8.20 10.20 2.35
N PHE A 76 7.33 10.30 1.34
CA PHE A 76 7.66 10.08 -0.07
C PHE A 76 8.80 10.97 -0.58
N GLU A 77 8.81 12.25 -0.18
CA GLU A 77 9.84 13.22 -0.61
C GLU A 77 11.23 12.95 -0.01
N GLN A 78 11.32 12.17 1.07
CA GLN A 78 12.61 11.81 1.67
C GLN A 78 13.22 10.54 1.06
N LEU A 79 12.50 9.89 0.14
CA LEU A 79 12.82 8.54 -0.32
C LEU A 79 13.00 8.49 -1.83
N ASN A 80 14.05 7.80 -2.24
CA ASN A 80 14.13 7.28 -3.60
C ASN A 80 13.52 5.87 -3.61
N ILE A 81 12.26 5.77 -4.01
CA ILE A 81 11.50 4.51 -4.00
C ILE A 81 12.09 3.43 -4.92
N PHE A 82 12.95 3.82 -5.87
CA PHE A 82 13.60 2.88 -6.80
C PHE A 82 14.74 2.10 -6.16
N ASP A 83 15.18 2.49 -4.97
CA ASP A 83 16.26 1.81 -4.24
C ASP A 83 15.74 0.61 -3.43
N TYR A 84 14.41 0.37 -3.41
CA TYR A 84 13.78 -0.64 -2.57
C TYR A 84 12.84 -1.54 -3.39
N ASP A 85 12.96 -2.85 -3.18
CA ASP A 85 12.10 -3.85 -3.80
C ASP A 85 10.74 -3.96 -3.09
N VAL A 86 10.68 -3.58 -1.81
CA VAL A 86 9.47 -3.60 -0.96
C VAL A 86 9.27 -2.23 -0.30
N PRO A 87 8.03 -1.71 -0.20
CA PRO A 87 7.77 -0.33 0.22
C PRO A 87 8.34 0.10 1.58
N LEU A 88 8.46 -0.80 2.56
CA LEU A 88 8.94 -0.48 3.91
C LEU A 88 10.38 -0.92 4.19
N ASP A 89 11.11 -1.42 3.18
CA ASP A 89 12.49 -1.88 3.37
C ASP A 89 13.43 -0.73 3.76
N PHE A 90 13.12 0.50 3.35
CA PHE A 90 13.88 1.70 3.72
C PHE A 90 14.00 1.93 5.22
N VAL A 91 13.15 1.29 6.04
CA VAL A 91 13.20 1.42 7.50
C VAL A 91 14.52 0.88 8.06
N PHE A 92 15.10 -0.11 7.39
CA PHE A 92 16.33 -0.76 7.84
C PHE A 92 17.49 -0.53 6.88
N ASP A 93 18.66 -0.25 7.44
CA ASP A 93 19.94 -0.30 6.73
C ASP A 93 20.87 -1.23 7.52
N ASN A 94 21.34 -2.30 6.87
CA ASN A 94 22.25 -3.30 7.47
C ASN A 94 21.80 -3.84 8.84
N GLY A 95 20.48 -4.02 9.02
CA GLY A 95 19.89 -4.54 10.27
C GLY A 95 19.74 -3.51 11.40
N GLN A 96 20.00 -2.24 11.13
CA GLN A 96 19.71 -1.13 12.04
C GLN A 96 18.68 -0.19 11.42
N LEU A 97 18.07 0.69 12.23
CA LEU A 97 17.18 1.73 11.71
C LEU A 97 17.98 2.68 10.81
N SER A 98 17.51 2.86 9.58
CA SER A 98 18.16 3.74 8.60
C SER A 98 18.11 5.20 9.05
N GLU A 99 19.06 6.01 8.57
CA GLU A 99 19.05 7.45 8.83
C GLU A 99 17.85 8.14 8.17
N THR A 100 17.40 7.64 7.01
CA THR A 100 16.20 8.14 6.34
C THR A 100 14.93 7.92 7.16
N PHE A 101 14.80 6.77 7.83
CA PHE A 101 13.68 6.54 8.72
C PHE A 101 13.72 7.48 9.94
N LYS A 102 14.92 7.71 10.50
CA LYS A 102 15.12 8.61 11.65
C LYS A 102 14.86 10.08 11.31
N SER A 103 14.99 10.50 10.05
CA SER A 103 14.75 11.89 9.61
C SER A 103 13.27 12.22 9.36
N ILE A 104 12.40 11.20 9.29
CA ILE A 104 10.96 11.38 9.17
C ILE A 104 10.39 11.94 10.48
N ASP A 105 9.29 12.71 10.41
CA ASP A 105 8.59 13.17 11.61
C ASP A 105 8.18 12.00 12.52
N VAL A 106 8.34 12.19 13.84
CA VAL A 106 8.16 11.14 14.84
C VAL A 106 6.76 10.52 14.82
N TYR A 107 5.72 11.30 14.49
CA TYR A 107 4.35 10.80 14.45
C TYR A 107 4.14 9.86 13.25
N TYR A 108 4.83 10.11 12.13
CA TYR A 108 4.85 9.17 11.00
C TYR A 108 5.79 8.00 11.23
N GLN A 109 6.88 8.15 11.99
CA GLN A 109 7.68 7.00 12.41
C GLN A 109 6.84 6.00 13.21
N TYR A 110 5.97 6.47 14.11
CA TYR A 110 5.03 5.59 14.81
C TYR A 110 4.02 4.93 13.87
N LEU A 111 3.59 5.62 12.81
CA LEU A 111 2.65 5.09 11.82
C LEU A 111 3.28 3.97 11.00
N ILE A 112 4.52 4.18 10.54
CA ILE A 112 5.32 3.16 9.85
C ILE A 112 5.61 1.98 10.78
N ALA A 113 5.99 2.24 12.04
CA ALA A 113 6.21 1.20 13.03
C ALA A 113 4.95 0.35 13.27
N ALA A 114 3.79 1.01 13.39
CA ALA A 114 2.50 0.31 13.52
C ALA A 114 2.14 -0.50 12.27
N ALA A 115 2.55 -0.06 11.08
CA ALA A 115 2.37 -0.83 9.85
C ALA A 115 3.25 -2.09 9.82
N LEU A 116 4.52 -1.97 10.22
CA LEU A 116 5.45 -3.09 10.38
C LEU A 116 4.99 -4.11 11.42
N GLU A 117 4.37 -3.64 12.51
CA GLU A 117 3.80 -4.50 13.56
C GLU A 117 2.70 -5.44 13.04
N VAL A 118 1.99 -5.08 11.95
CA VAL A 118 1.01 -5.98 11.31
C VAL A 118 1.69 -7.20 10.69
N SER A 119 2.96 -7.08 10.32
CA SER A 119 3.80 -8.16 9.79
C SER A 119 4.71 -8.78 10.86
N ASP A 120 4.37 -8.65 12.15
CA ASP A 120 5.16 -9.14 13.30
C ASP A 120 6.58 -8.54 13.42
N VAL A 121 6.85 -7.40 12.77
CA VAL A 121 8.13 -6.69 12.88
C VAL A 121 8.01 -5.56 13.91
N GLN A 122 8.62 -5.75 15.09
CA GLN A 122 8.66 -4.74 16.16
C GLN A 122 9.97 -3.95 16.16
N ILE A 123 9.88 -2.64 15.93
CA ILE A 123 11.05 -1.74 15.95
C ILE A 123 11.14 -0.84 17.18
N PHE A 124 10.04 -0.67 17.92
CA PHE A 124 9.99 0.17 19.12
C PHE A 124 9.48 -0.59 20.34
N LYS A 125 9.91 -0.12 21.53
CA LYS A 125 9.39 -0.55 22.83
C LYS A 125 9.30 0.66 23.76
N PRO A 126 8.11 1.18 24.12
CA PRO A 126 6.76 0.73 23.75
C PRO A 126 6.50 0.71 22.23
N SER A 127 5.53 -0.09 21.77
CA SER A 127 5.27 -0.30 20.34
C SER A 127 4.86 0.99 19.62
N GLY A 128 5.08 1.04 18.31
CA GLY A 128 4.65 2.12 17.43
C GLY A 128 3.15 2.37 17.53
N PHE A 129 2.32 1.32 17.57
CA PHE A 129 0.89 1.46 17.84
C PHE A 129 0.61 2.13 19.19
N ALA A 130 1.23 1.65 20.27
CA ALA A 130 1.01 2.21 21.61
C ALA A 130 1.47 3.67 21.72
N MET A 131 2.62 4.00 21.12
CA MET A 131 3.12 5.36 21.05
C MET A 131 2.18 6.24 20.21
N GLY A 132 1.75 5.76 19.05
CA GLY A 132 0.83 6.43 18.15
C GLY A 132 -0.51 6.78 18.82
N MET A 133 -1.16 5.82 19.46
CA MET A 133 -2.45 6.02 20.12
C MET A 133 -2.44 7.09 21.23
N ASN A 134 -1.29 7.36 21.83
CA ASN A 134 -1.14 8.37 22.87
C ASN A 134 -0.74 9.76 22.33
N HIS A 135 -0.33 9.86 21.05
CA HIS A 135 0.29 11.08 20.52
C HIS A 135 -0.29 11.56 19.17
N TRP A 136 -0.96 10.70 18.41
CA TRP A 136 -1.49 11.07 17.09
C TRP A 136 -2.60 12.10 17.18
N ASN A 137 -2.49 13.13 16.33
CA ASN A 137 -3.57 14.06 16.09
C ASN A 137 -4.64 13.44 15.18
N ILE A 138 -5.75 14.16 14.96
CA ILE A 138 -6.88 13.65 14.19
C ILE A 138 -6.52 13.28 12.74
N ASN A 139 -5.58 13.98 12.11
CA ASN A 139 -5.19 13.68 10.74
C ASN A 139 -4.37 12.38 10.68
N THR A 140 -3.42 12.20 11.61
CA THR A 140 -2.65 10.94 11.69
C THR A 140 -3.53 9.77 12.10
N MET A 141 -4.52 9.99 12.96
CA MET A 141 -5.53 8.98 13.29
C MET A 141 -6.35 8.55 12.06
N LYS A 142 -6.78 9.51 11.22
CA LYS A 142 -7.50 9.19 9.98
C LYS A 142 -6.65 8.41 8.98
N LEU A 143 -5.36 8.77 8.86
CA LEU A 143 -4.39 7.98 8.07
C LEU A 143 -4.30 6.55 8.59
N PHE A 144 -4.13 6.38 9.90
CA PHE A 144 -4.07 5.06 10.53
C PHE A 144 -5.36 4.26 10.31
N TRP A 145 -6.54 4.86 10.49
CA TRP A 145 -7.81 4.18 10.22
C TRP A 145 -7.95 3.77 8.76
N GLN A 146 -7.60 4.64 7.82
CA GLN A 146 -7.63 4.31 6.40
C GLN A 146 -6.67 3.15 6.07
N TYR A 147 -5.44 3.18 6.61
CA TYR A 147 -4.51 2.07 6.52
C TYR A 147 -5.12 0.76 7.04
N THR A 148 -5.69 0.76 8.25
CA THR A 148 -6.31 -0.44 8.80
C THR A 148 -7.50 -0.93 7.98
N ALA A 149 -8.26 -0.03 7.35
CA ALA A 149 -9.35 -0.39 6.46
C ALA A 149 -8.83 -1.09 5.19
N ILE A 150 -7.73 -0.60 4.61
CA ILE A 150 -7.07 -1.23 3.45
C ILE A 150 -6.62 -2.66 3.79
N ILE A 151 -5.93 -2.82 4.91
CA ILE A 151 -5.42 -4.13 5.38
C ILE A 151 -6.57 -5.13 5.60
N ARG A 152 -7.76 -4.64 5.97
CA ARG A 152 -8.95 -5.45 6.25
C ARG A 152 -9.93 -5.53 5.08
N LEU A 153 -9.57 -5.07 3.88
CA LEU A 153 -10.47 -5.14 2.71
C LEU A 153 -10.96 -6.56 2.40
N GLU A 154 -10.19 -7.60 2.75
CA GLU A 154 -10.55 -9.01 2.55
C GLU A 154 -11.05 -9.71 3.83
N ALA A 155 -11.25 -8.98 4.93
CA ALA A 155 -11.80 -9.54 6.16
C ALA A 155 -13.33 -9.69 6.04
N LEU A 156 -13.76 -10.76 5.36
CA LEU A 156 -15.13 -11.29 5.35
C LEU A 156 -15.24 -12.55 6.22
#